data_AF-A0AAJ2UR72-F1
#
_entry.id   AF-A0AAJ2UR72-F1
#
_cell.length_a   1.000
_cell.length_b   1.000
_cell.length_c   1.000
_cell.angle_alpha   90.00
_cell.angle_beta   90.00
_cell.angle_gamma   90.00
#
_symmetry.space_group_name_H-M   'P 1'
#
loop_
_entity.id
_entity.type
_entity.pdbx_description
1 polymer ?
#
loop_
_entity_poly.entity_id
_entity_poly.type
_entity_poly.pdbx_seq_one_letter_code
_entity_poly.pdbx_strand_id
1 'polypeptide(L)'
;MRTPARTRRTPSALTASACALLLALTLSACGDDGEMLPVAKDREAVALFLDKHVGCQDTDYYVGDDLLEFRAQVSYAVDSAGDCDVSDDSDIDFLHFSSLGDFQKDVANSEIADDTGLMVGMTFAVDADNEENAKALLDAGLLYLVCEPGVDIPSTYRQDEGEAGCVLTDYAREEQEEDY
;
A
#
# COMPACT_ATOMS: atom_id res chain seq x y z
N MET A 1 59.26 -50.30 35.08
CA MET A 1 60.14 -49.21 35.57
C MET A 1 60.19 -48.11 34.51
N ARG A 2 59.95 -46.87 34.94
CA ARG A 2 60.40 -45.56 34.40
C ARG A 2 60.01 -45.12 32.97
N THR A 3 59.07 -44.17 32.94
CA THR A 3 58.85 -42.94 32.13
C THR A 3 60.13 -42.26 31.55
N PRO A 4 60.10 -41.17 30.70
CA PRO A 4 58.97 -40.44 30.05
C PRO A 4 59.23 -39.84 28.62
N ALA A 5 58.19 -39.14 28.10
CA ALA A 5 58.20 -37.90 27.27
C ALA A 5 58.72 -37.97 25.80
N ARG A 6 58.26 -37.18 24.82
CA ARG A 6 57.80 -35.78 24.84
C ARG A 6 57.07 -35.41 23.53
N THR A 7 55.88 -34.82 23.68
CA THR A 7 55.30 -33.65 22.98
C THR A 7 55.49 -33.44 21.47
N ARG A 8 54.37 -33.24 20.75
CA ARG A 8 54.27 -32.15 19.77
C ARG A 8 52.91 -31.45 19.86
N ARG A 9 52.98 -30.12 19.95
CA ARG A 9 51.89 -29.15 19.89
C ARG A 9 51.42 -29.02 18.43
N THR A 10 50.14 -28.70 18.22
CA THR A 10 49.73 -27.43 17.59
C THR A 10 48.23 -27.16 17.81
N PRO A 11 47.82 -25.89 17.92
CA PRO A 11 46.45 -25.47 18.25
C PRO A 11 45.63 -25.17 16.98
N SER A 12 44.39 -24.72 17.20
CA SER A 12 43.36 -24.22 16.26
C SER A 12 42.29 -25.27 15.96
N ALA A 13 40.99 -25.03 16.10
CA ALA A 13 40.27 -23.76 16.03
C ALA A 13 39.14 -23.72 17.09
N LEU A 14 38.97 -22.52 17.67
CA LEU A 14 37.76 -22.16 18.42
C LEU A 14 36.62 -22.02 17.41
N THR A 15 35.72 -22.99 17.34
CA THR A 15 34.41 -22.79 16.72
C THR A 15 33.57 -21.98 17.69
N ALA A 16 33.64 -20.66 17.55
CA ALA A 16 32.74 -19.74 18.24
C ALA A 16 31.32 -19.96 17.70
N SER A 17 30.55 -20.76 18.43
CA SER A 17 29.10 -20.82 18.32
C SER A 17 28.53 -19.54 18.94
N ALA A 18 28.30 -18.53 18.10
CA ALA A 18 27.54 -17.35 18.50
C ALA A 18 26.08 -17.56 18.09
N CYS A 19 25.28 -17.99 19.07
CA CYS A 19 23.83 -17.91 19.02
C CYS A 19 23.38 -16.46 18.90
N ALA A 20 22.31 -16.29 18.12
CA ALA A 20 21.23 -15.32 18.28
C ALA A 20 21.57 -13.83 18.13
N LEU A 21 20.85 -13.19 17.22
CA LEU A 21 19.97 -12.05 17.53
C LEU A 21 18.92 -12.00 16.40
N LEU A 22 17.79 -12.65 16.64
CA LEU A 22 16.56 -12.39 15.90
C LEU A 22 16.18 -10.93 16.22
N LEU A 23 16.35 -10.03 15.25
CA LEU A 23 15.73 -8.72 15.28
C LEU A 23 14.23 -8.93 15.12
N ALA A 24 13.53 -9.03 16.25
CA ALA A 24 12.10 -8.80 16.30
C ALA A 24 11.88 -7.30 16.00
N LEU A 25 11.58 -7.00 14.74
CA LEU A 25 10.97 -5.74 14.37
C LEU A 25 9.60 -5.71 15.03
N THR A 26 9.44 -4.88 16.04
CA THR A 26 8.16 -4.57 16.64
C THR A 26 7.35 -3.75 15.64
N LEU A 27 6.56 -4.42 14.79
CA LEU A 27 5.44 -3.79 14.12
C LEU A 27 4.42 -3.43 15.20
N SER A 28 4.36 -2.16 15.59
CA SER A 28 3.16 -1.60 16.23
C SER A 28 2.20 -1.19 15.13
N ALA A 29 1.53 -2.17 14.55
CA ALA A 29 0.31 -1.98 13.77
C ALA A 29 -0.72 -2.91 14.40
N CYS A 30 -1.33 -2.46 15.49
CA CYS A 30 -2.42 -3.16 16.16
C CYS A 30 -3.74 -2.46 15.81
N GLY A 31 -4.31 -2.85 14.67
CA GLY A 31 -5.74 -2.94 14.47
C GLY A 31 -6.10 -4.43 14.59
N ASP A 32 -7.07 -4.74 15.45
CA ASP A 32 -7.60 -6.09 15.67
C ASP A 32 -8.07 -6.67 14.32
N ASP A 33 -7.72 -7.92 14.03
CA ASP A 33 -8.03 -8.66 12.78
C ASP A 33 -7.08 -8.34 11.60
N GLY A 34 -5.78 -8.61 11.79
CA GLY A 34 -4.68 -8.33 10.86
C GLY A 34 -4.72 -9.00 9.47
N GLU A 35 -5.70 -8.64 8.65
CA GLU A 35 -5.58 -8.72 7.20
C GLU A 35 -4.70 -7.56 6.73
N MET A 36 -3.46 -7.91 6.42
CA MET A 36 -2.51 -7.00 5.79
C MET A 36 -3.05 -6.58 4.43
N LEU A 37 -3.08 -5.27 4.18
CA LEU A 37 -3.48 -4.72 2.89
C LEU A 37 -2.68 -5.37 1.75
N PRO A 38 -3.31 -5.55 0.57
CA PRO A 38 -2.62 -6.07 -0.60
C PRO A 38 -1.34 -5.29 -0.94
N VAL A 39 -0.37 -6.02 -1.49
CA VAL A 39 0.92 -5.48 -1.90
C VAL A 39 1.12 -5.78 -3.37
N ALA A 40 1.48 -4.76 -4.15
CA ALA A 40 2.01 -4.89 -5.49
C ALA A 40 3.50 -4.51 -5.49
N LYS A 41 4.30 -5.18 -6.32
CA LYS A 41 5.76 -4.95 -6.40
C LYS A 41 6.14 -3.89 -7.44
N ASP A 42 5.24 -3.64 -8.37
CA ASP A 42 5.36 -2.75 -9.52
C ASP A 42 3.96 -2.49 -10.08
N ARG A 43 3.83 -1.49 -10.98
CA ARG A 43 2.58 -1.15 -11.66
C ARG A 43 1.98 -2.30 -12.46
N GLU A 44 2.79 -3.20 -13.01
CA GLU A 44 2.30 -4.37 -13.74
C GLU A 44 1.59 -5.34 -12.79
N ALA A 45 2.08 -5.48 -11.56
CA ALA A 45 1.39 -6.24 -10.52
C ALA A 45 0.09 -5.56 -10.04
N VAL A 46 0.00 -4.22 -10.08
CA VAL A 46 -1.24 -3.49 -9.81
C VAL A 46 -2.27 -3.78 -10.91
N ALA A 47 -1.89 -3.64 -12.18
CA ALA A 47 -2.77 -3.95 -13.31
C ALA A 47 -3.29 -5.40 -13.26
N LEU A 48 -2.43 -6.37 -12.93
CA LEU A 48 -2.85 -7.77 -12.75
C LEU A 48 -3.79 -7.98 -11.55
N PHE A 49 -3.64 -7.18 -10.50
CA PHE A 49 -4.58 -7.20 -9.38
C PHE A 49 -5.95 -6.66 -9.83
N LEU A 50 -5.97 -5.56 -10.57
CA LEU A 50 -7.19 -4.94 -11.09
C LEU A 50 -7.91 -5.84 -12.10
N ASP A 51 -7.22 -6.38 -13.10
CA ASP A 51 -7.79 -7.35 -14.07
C ASP A 51 -8.50 -8.51 -13.34
N LYS A 52 -7.85 -9.08 -12.33
CA LYS A 52 -8.40 -10.20 -11.58
C LYS A 52 -9.66 -9.86 -10.79
N HIS A 53 -9.78 -8.64 -10.27
CA HIS A 53 -10.80 -8.28 -9.30
C HIS A 53 -11.93 -7.43 -9.86
N VAL A 54 -11.65 -6.61 -10.86
CA VAL A 54 -12.62 -5.71 -11.52
C VAL A 54 -12.63 -5.86 -13.05
N GLY A 55 -11.77 -6.72 -13.63
CA GLY A 55 -11.76 -6.95 -15.09
C GLY A 55 -11.08 -5.84 -15.89
N CYS A 56 -10.23 -5.05 -15.24
CA CYS A 56 -9.47 -3.97 -15.85
C CYS A 56 -8.53 -4.48 -16.95
N GLN A 57 -8.82 -4.11 -18.20
CA GLN A 57 -8.14 -4.56 -19.41
C GLN A 57 -7.50 -3.38 -20.16
N ASP A 58 -6.78 -3.67 -21.24
CA ASP A 58 -6.22 -2.65 -22.13
C ASP A 58 -5.39 -1.56 -21.39
N THR A 59 -4.55 -2.01 -20.45
CA THR A 59 -3.76 -1.11 -19.58
C THR A 59 -2.79 -0.21 -20.34
N ASP A 60 -2.90 1.09 -20.11
CA ASP A 60 -1.93 2.10 -20.50
C ASP A 60 -1.10 2.55 -19.29
N TYR A 61 0.18 2.85 -19.53
CA TYR A 61 1.11 3.21 -18.46
C TYR A 61 1.63 4.63 -18.64
N TYR A 62 1.44 5.44 -17.61
CA TYR A 62 1.98 6.79 -17.58
C TYR A 62 3.51 6.77 -17.55
N VAL A 63 4.11 7.59 -18.42
CA VAL A 63 5.55 7.72 -18.59
C VAL A 63 5.93 9.17 -18.90
N GLY A 64 7.19 9.53 -18.63
CA GLY A 64 7.69 10.86 -19.01
C GLY A 64 6.93 11.99 -18.32
N ASP A 65 6.46 12.94 -19.10
CA ASP A 65 5.80 14.16 -18.60
C ASP A 65 4.45 13.86 -17.94
N ASP A 66 3.69 12.88 -18.45
CA ASP A 66 2.39 12.49 -17.88
C ASP A 66 2.53 12.01 -16.43
N LEU A 67 3.52 11.15 -16.17
CA LEU A 67 3.81 10.69 -14.80
C LEU A 67 4.32 11.83 -13.90
N LEU A 68 5.06 12.81 -14.46
CA LEU A 68 5.56 13.95 -13.69
C LEU A 68 4.43 14.90 -13.30
N GLU A 69 3.48 15.13 -14.21
CA GLU A 69 2.28 15.92 -13.95
C GLU A 69 1.44 15.28 -12.86
N PHE A 70 1.16 13.98 -12.97
CA PHE A 70 0.42 13.23 -11.96
C PHE A 70 1.08 13.31 -10.57
N ARG A 71 2.40 13.12 -10.49
CA ARG A 71 3.16 13.23 -9.23
C ARG A 71 3.09 14.62 -8.60
N ALA A 72 3.00 15.66 -9.43
CA ALA A 72 2.90 17.03 -8.94
C ALA A 72 1.53 17.35 -8.35
N GLN A 73 0.48 16.68 -8.82
CA GLN A 73 -0.90 16.85 -8.33
C GLN A 73 -1.19 15.96 -7.13
N VAL A 74 -0.74 14.71 -7.15
CA VAL A 74 -1.10 13.68 -6.18
C VAL A 74 -0.01 13.48 -5.12
N SER A 75 1.13 12.91 -5.51
CA SER A 75 2.19 12.56 -4.57
C SER A 75 3.52 12.30 -5.26
N TYR A 76 4.60 12.81 -4.67
CA TYR A 76 5.96 12.50 -5.12
C TYR A 76 6.44 11.13 -4.64
N ALA A 77 5.72 10.45 -3.74
CA ALA A 77 5.97 9.07 -3.36
C ALA A 77 5.64 8.06 -4.48
N VAL A 78 4.82 8.47 -5.46
CA VAL A 78 4.48 7.65 -6.64
C VAL A 78 5.72 7.44 -7.52
N ASP A 79 6.01 6.18 -7.82
CA ASP A 79 7.13 5.78 -8.69
C ASP A 79 6.67 5.35 -10.08
N SER A 80 5.42 4.91 -10.22
CA SER A 80 4.80 4.50 -11.48
C SER A 80 3.28 4.55 -11.38
N ALA A 81 2.59 4.70 -12.51
CA ALA A 81 1.14 4.81 -12.60
C ALA A 81 0.66 4.34 -13.98
N GLY A 82 -0.65 4.26 -14.14
CA GLY A 82 -1.34 3.96 -15.39
C GLY A 82 -2.84 3.89 -15.17
N ASP A 83 -3.54 3.55 -16.23
CA ASP A 83 -4.99 3.40 -16.30
C ASP A 83 -5.36 2.11 -17.04
N CYS A 84 -6.58 1.65 -16.88
CA CYS A 84 -7.11 0.52 -17.63
C CYS A 84 -8.64 0.57 -17.75
N ASP A 85 -9.14 -0.05 -18.82
CA ASP A 85 -10.56 -0.08 -19.16
C ASP A 85 -11.28 -1.16 -18.34
N VAL A 86 -12.30 -0.77 -17.58
CA VAL A 86 -13.22 -1.73 -16.94
C VAL A 86 -14.47 -1.93 -17.80
N SER A 87 -14.91 -0.89 -18.51
CA SER A 87 -16.00 -0.94 -19.47
C SER A 87 -15.85 0.14 -20.55
N ASP A 88 -16.74 0.16 -21.55
CA ASP A 88 -16.70 1.14 -22.65
C ASP A 88 -16.75 2.62 -22.17
N ASP A 89 -17.24 2.87 -20.95
CA ASP A 89 -17.45 4.21 -20.36
C ASP A 89 -16.79 4.36 -18.97
N SER A 90 -15.90 3.46 -18.56
CA SER A 90 -15.26 3.49 -17.23
C SER A 90 -13.84 2.95 -17.27
N ASP A 91 -12.94 3.79 -16.80
CA ASP A 91 -11.50 3.60 -16.67
C ASP A 91 -11.11 3.69 -15.18
N ILE A 92 -10.12 2.90 -14.79
CA ILE A 92 -9.55 2.95 -13.44
C ILE A 92 -8.13 3.49 -13.53
N ASP A 93 -7.90 4.62 -12.86
CA ASP A 93 -6.55 5.12 -12.57
C ASP A 93 -5.92 4.35 -11.41
N PHE A 94 -4.64 4.01 -11.54
CA PHE A 94 -3.88 3.39 -10.47
C PHE A 94 -2.45 3.89 -10.41
N LEU A 95 -1.89 3.78 -9.20
CA LEU A 95 -0.57 4.29 -8.86
C LEU A 95 0.16 3.31 -7.96
N HIS A 96 1.47 3.22 -8.14
CA HIS A 96 2.36 2.41 -7.33
C HIS A 96 3.38 3.30 -6.60
N PHE A 97 3.60 2.97 -5.33
CA PHE A 97 4.54 3.65 -4.44
C PHE A 97 5.20 2.65 -3.50
N SER A 98 6.32 3.06 -2.91
CA SER A 98 7.07 2.20 -1.99
C SER A 98 6.66 2.32 -0.52
N SER A 99 5.88 3.35 -0.16
CA SER A 99 5.55 3.67 1.23
C SER A 99 4.16 4.31 1.35
N LEU A 100 3.19 3.54 1.88
CA LEU A 100 1.83 4.06 2.15
C LEU A 100 1.87 5.28 3.07
N GLY A 101 2.72 5.27 4.10
CA GLY A 101 2.80 6.39 5.03
C GLY A 101 3.33 7.69 4.42
N ASP A 102 4.17 7.61 3.39
CA ASP A 102 4.62 8.82 2.67
C ASP A 102 3.59 9.27 1.63
N PHE A 103 2.91 8.32 0.98
CA PHE A 103 1.77 8.61 0.12
C PHE A 103 0.64 9.33 0.89
N GLN A 104 0.26 8.83 2.07
CA GLN A 104 -0.74 9.45 2.94
C GLN A 104 -0.38 10.89 3.34
N LYS A 105 0.89 11.17 3.66
CA LYS A 105 1.34 12.53 3.99
C LYS A 105 1.23 13.47 2.80
N ASP A 106 1.53 13.00 1.60
CA ASP A 106 1.39 13.81 0.39
C ASP A 106 -0.09 14.06 0.08
N VAL A 107 -0.93 13.01 0.09
CA VAL A 107 -2.37 13.10 -0.18
C VAL A 107 -3.07 14.08 0.77
N ALA A 108 -2.77 14.01 2.07
CA ALA A 108 -3.32 14.94 3.08
C ALA A 108 -3.00 16.43 2.82
N ASN A 109 -2.03 16.72 1.95
CA ASN A 109 -1.64 18.08 1.55
C ASN A 109 -1.87 18.35 0.05
N SER A 110 -2.62 17.47 -0.63
CA SER A 110 -2.90 17.54 -2.08
C SER A 110 -4.33 18.00 -2.36
N GLU A 111 -4.65 18.19 -3.64
CA GLU A 111 -6.00 18.52 -4.10
C GLU A 111 -6.97 17.32 -4.07
N ILE A 112 -6.47 16.09 -3.87
CA ILE A 112 -7.29 14.87 -3.82
C ILE A 112 -7.57 14.40 -2.39
N ALA A 113 -7.40 15.28 -1.39
CA ALA A 113 -7.57 14.90 0.02
C ALA A 113 -9.03 14.55 0.40
N ASP A 114 -9.99 15.08 -0.36
CA ASP A 114 -11.43 14.89 -0.24
C ASP A 114 -12.00 13.86 -1.23
N ASP A 115 -11.14 13.23 -2.04
CA ASP A 115 -11.50 12.15 -2.94
C ASP A 115 -12.15 10.98 -2.15
N THR A 116 -13.36 10.62 -2.57
CA THR A 116 -14.16 9.55 -1.97
C THR A 116 -13.96 8.19 -2.63
N GLY A 117 -13.35 8.15 -3.82
CA GLY A 117 -13.05 6.96 -4.62
C GLY A 117 -11.65 6.39 -4.38
N LEU A 118 -10.75 7.15 -3.74
CA LEU A 118 -9.37 6.72 -3.49
C LEU A 118 -9.26 5.54 -2.51
N MET A 119 -8.83 4.39 -3.04
CA MET A 119 -8.61 3.15 -2.30
C MET A 119 -7.13 2.75 -2.29
N VAL A 120 -6.64 2.17 -1.20
CA VAL A 120 -5.23 1.85 -1.01
C VAL A 120 -4.96 0.39 -0.65
N GLY A 121 -3.90 -0.14 -1.27
CA GLY A 121 -3.09 -1.22 -0.73
C GLY A 121 -1.88 -0.68 0.05
N MET A 122 -0.96 -1.55 0.43
CA MET A 122 0.26 -1.14 1.15
C MET A 122 1.28 -0.41 0.26
N THR A 123 1.23 -0.65 -1.06
CA THR A 123 2.21 -0.14 -2.04
C THR A 123 1.56 0.40 -3.31
N PHE A 124 0.25 0.61 -3.30
CA PHE A 124 -0.47 1.16 -4.45
C PHE A 124 -1.78 1.81 -4.01
N ALA A 125 -2.30 2.70 -4.84
CA ALA A 125 -3.66 3.19 -4.73
C ALA A 125 -4.38 3.07 -6.07
N VAL A 126 -5.69 3.17 -6.00
CA VAL A 126 -6.63 2.98 -7.10
C VAL A 126 -7.73 4.00 -6.91
N ASP A 127 -8.06 4.75 -7.96
CA ASP A 127 -9.35 5.42 -8.02
C ASP A 127 -10.38 4.41 -8.51
N ALA A 128 -11.37 4.11 -7.68
CA ALA A 128 -12.33 3.05 -7.97
C ALA A 128 -13.35 3.44 -9.05
N ASP A 129 -13.49 4.74 -9.38
CA ASP A 129 -14.44 5.33 -10.34
C ASP A 129 -15.93 5.15 -9.98
N ASN A 130 -16.36 3.98 -9.52
CA ASN A 130 -17.76 3.72 -9.17
C ASN A 130 -17.93 2.71 -8.02
N GLU A 131 -19.15 2.66 -7.47
CA GLU A 131 -19.50 1.81 -6.32
C GLU A 131 -19.30 0.31 -6.57
N GLU A 132 -19.52 -0.18 -7.80
CA GLU A 132 -19.38 -1.59 -8.14
C GLU A 132 -17.91 -2.03 -8.07
N ASN A 133 -17.03 -1.25 -8.68
CA ASN A 133 -15.58 -1.44 -8.62
C ASN A 133 -15.07 -1.31 -7.19
N ALA A 134 -15.48 -0.26 -6.47
CA ALA A 134 -15.04 -0.03 -5.10
C ALA A 134 -15.43 -1.19 -4.18
N LYS A 135 -16.65 -1.72 -4.34
CA LYS A 135 -17.09 -2.91 -3.61
C LYS A 135 -16.22 -4.14 -3.91
N ALA A 136 -15.91 -4.39 -5.18
CA ALA A 136 -15.08 -5.53 -5.56
C ALA A 136 -13.63 -5.40 -5.01
N LEU A 137 -13.11 -4.17 -4.95
CA LEU A 137 -11.79 -3.87 -4.40
C LEU A 137 -11.75 -3.98 -2.86
N LEU A 138 -12.82 -3.58 -2.16
CA LEU A 138 -12.97 -3.84 -0.72
C LEU A 138 -12.98 -5.35 -0.44
N ASP A 139 -13.76 -6.13 -1.20
CA ASP A 139 -13.80 -7.59 -1.10
C ASP A 139 -12.43 -8.23 -1.43
N ALA A 140 -11.56 -7.50 -2.15
CA ALA A 140 -10.17 -7.89 -2.44
C ALA A 140 -9.14 -7.40 -1.40
N GLY A 141 -9.58 -6.66 -0.38
CA GLY A 141 -8.77 -6.24 0.77
C GLY A 141 -8.19 -4.83 0.68
N LEU A 142 -8.57 -4.02 -0.31
CA LEU A 142 -8.27 -2.57 -0.27
C LEU A 142 -9.16 -1.89 0.77
N LEU A 143 -8.75 -0.69 1.19
CA LEU A 143 -9.55 0.20 2.03
C LEU A 143 -9.58 1.59 1.42
N TYR A 144 -10.63 2.36 1.68
CA TYR A 144 -10.64 3.77 1.37
C TYR A 144 -9.58 4.52 2.18
N LEU A 145 -8.93 5.49 1.55
CA LEU A 145 -8.04 6.43 2.22
C LEU A 145 -8.78 7.76 2.44
N VAL A 146 -9.12 8.07 3.68
CA VAL A 146 -9.78 9.33 4.05
C VAL A 146 -8.78 10.24 4.72
N CYS A 147 -8.36 11.31 4.04
CA CYS A 147 -7.45 12.33 4.62
C CYS A 147 -8.15 13.66 4.93
N GLU A 148 -9.40 13.82 4.48
CA GLU A 148 -10.21 15.01 4.79
C GLU A 148 -10.50 15.12 6.30
N PRO A 149 -10.18 16.27 6.93
CA PRO A 149 -10.39 16.45 8.36
C PRO A 149 -11.87 16.58 8.71
N GLY A 150 -12.31 15.85 9.74
CA GLY A 150 -13.66 15.99 10.30
C GLY A 150 -14.74 15.12 9.66
N VAL A 151 -14.37 14.22 8.77
CA VAL A 151 -15.26 13.16 8.26
C VAL A 151 -15.68 12.24 9.42
N ASP A 152 -16.99 12.04 9.57
CA ASP A 152 -17.57 11.14 10.57
C ASP A 152 -17.72 9.74 9.98
N ILE A 153 -16.85 8.81 10.38
CA ILE A 153 -16.92 7.41 9.98
C ILE A 153 -17.67 6.64 11.09
N PRO A 154 -18.81 5.98 10.78
CA PRO A 154 -19.56 5.27 11.81
C PRO A 154 -18.71 4.17 12.47
N SER A 155 -18.79 4.05 13.80
CA SER A 155 -17.97 3.12 14.58
C SER A 155 -18.21 1.64 14.31
N THR A 156 -19.20 1.31 13.49
CA THR A 156 -19.47 -0.04 12.99
C THR A 156 -18.56 -0.45 11.84
N TYR A 157 -17.88 0.51 11.21
CA TYR A 157 -16.93 0.29 10.12
C TYR A 157 -15.50 0.25 10.66
N ARG A 158 -14.61 -0.40 9.89
CA ARG A 158 -13.17 -0.45 10.17
C ARG A 158 -12.60 0.97 10.11
N GLN A 159 -11.71 1.28 11.06
CA GLN A 159 -11.05 2.58 11.15
C GLN A 159 -9.62 2.37 11.66
N ASP A 160 -8.69 2.19 10.73
CA ASP A 160 -7.28 2.07 11.06
C ASP A 160 -6.62 3.45 10.98
N GLU A 161 -5.83 3.78 12.01
CA GLU A 161 -5.06 5.03 12.02
C GLU A 161 -4.03 5.02 10.88
N GLY A 162 -4.11 6.04 10.01
CA GLY A 162 -3.11 6.34 9.00
C GLY A 162 -2.14 7.44 9.43
N GLU A 163 -1.18 7.75 8.57
CA GLU A 163 -0.28 8.88 8.76
C GLU A 163 -0.98 10.22 8.46
N ALA A 164 -0.41 11.31 8.99
CA ALA A 164 -0.89 12.69 8.76
C ALA A 164 -2.38 12.96 9.13
N GLY A 165 -2.99 12.10 9.96
CA GLY A 165 -4.39 12.22 10.34
C GLY A 165 -5.37 11.57 9.37
N CYS A 166 -4.87 10.85 8.36
CA CYS A 166 -5.70 10.02 7.50
C CYS A 166 -6.23 8.79 8.25
N VAL A 167 -7.31 8.21 7.73
CA VAL A 167 -7.94 6.99 8.24
C VAL A 167 -8.10 6.01 7.08
N LEU A 168 -7.85 4.73 7.34
CA LEU A 168 -8.19 3.64 6.41
C LEU A 168 -9.48 2.98 6.84
N THR A 169 -10.44 2.87 5.94
CA THR A 169 -11.79 2.40 6.28
C THR A 169 -12.45 1.57 5.19
N ASP A 170 -13.38 0.71 5.58
CA ASP A 170 -14.30 0.00 4.67
C ASP A 170 -15.65 0.73 4.51
N TYR A 171 -15.75 1.96 5.02
CA TYR A 171 -16.91 2.83 4.86
C TYR A 171 -16.87 3.57 3.51
N ALA A 172 -17.75 3.16 2.59
CA ALA A 172 -18.01 3.91 1.36
C ALA A 172 -18.74 5.22 1.70
N ARG A 173 -18.15 6.34 1.30
CA ARG A 173 -18.73 7.68 1.46
C ARG A 173 -19.54 8.00 0.22
N GLU A 174 -20.72 8.61 0.40
CA GLU A 174 -21.46 9.18 -0.72
C GLU A 174 -20.67 10.36 -1.29
N GLU A 175 -20.46 10.37 -2.61
CA GLU A 175 -19.96 11.55 -3.32
C GLU A 175 -20.92 12.71 -3.07
N GLN A 176 -20.38 13.87 -2.70
CA GLN A 176 -21.18 15.07 -2.67
C GLN A 176 -21.43 15.49 -4.12
N GLU A 177 -22.64 15.27 -4.63
CA GLU A 177 -23.07 15.83 -5.92
C GLU A 177 -22.84 17.35 -5.88
N GLU A 178 -21.81 17.82 -6.58
CA GLU A 178 -21.63 19.25 -6.82
C GLU A 178 -22.74 19.69 -7.77
N ASP A 179 -23.83 20.22 -7.22
CA ASP A 179 -24.90 20.90 -7.97
C ASP A 179 -24.27 22.10 -8.74
N TYR A 180 -23.92 21.90 -10.01
CA TYR A 180 -23.41 22.92 -10.95
C TYR A 180 -24.53 23.74 -11.61
#